data_AF-A0A950WR31-F1
#
_entry.id   AF-A0A950WR31-F1
#
_cell.length_a   1.000
_cell.length_b   1.000
_cell.length_c   1.000
_cell.angle_alpha   90.00
_cell.angle_beta   90.00
_cell.angle_gamma   90.00
#
_symmetry.space_group_name_H-M   'P 1'
#
loop_
_entity.id
_entity.type
_entity.pdbx_description
1 polymer ?
#
loop_
_entity_poly.entity_id
_entity_poly.type
_entity_poly.pdbx_seq_one_letter_code
_entity_poly.pdbx_strand_id
1 'polypeptide(L)'
;MHIPKTSGTAVISGLMTALAPLAVVGGFDRSLFGSFQDFDSLQGSVRCQIYDSPASLPKDAALVAGHFAFSNLRDAYPLAQRFTVLREPMSRLLSHWLFWRQHIDEELAPWGNWADHVRQSRKPLTDFAGDPLLACQTDNLMLRMLLWPHRLVPAAQFIDPVHDEQLVRQAMARLWGFDFVDIIENGAFLHRLECWLGRPFAHNRLNETRAIPQQFRTLLHRELTPEAYDLLDARSRLDFRLWAGIAARCLPDRDISRLRAQTILTNVARHSVLAC
;
A
#
# COMPACT_ATOMS: atom_id res chain seq x y z
N MET A 1 4.74 -1.23 9.58
CA MET A 1 3.91 -0.38 8.70
C MET A 1 3.59 -1.15 7.41
N HIS A 2 2.34 -1.57 7.22
CA HIS A 2 1.92 -2.31 6.02
C HIS A 2 1.33 -1.34 4.98
N ILE A 3 2.02 -1.17 3.86
CA ILE A 3 1.52 -0.42 2.72
C ILE A 3 0.57 -1.32 1.90
N PRO A 4 -0.63 -0.86 1.50
CA PRO A 4 -1.51 -1.64 0.66
C PRO A 4 -0.85 -2.24 -0.57
N LYS A 5 -1.11 -3.54 -0.80
CA LYS A 5 -0.68 -4.33 -1.96
C LYS A 5 0.83 -4.59 -2.06
N THR A 6 1.55 -4.61 -0.93
CA THR A 6 2.97 -5.03 -0.85
C THR A 6 3.15 -6.44 -0.29
N SER A 7 2.26 -7.38 -0.63
CA SER A 7 2.23 -8.76 -0.06
C SER A 7 2.01 -8.83 1.46
N GLY A 8 1.47 -7.76 2.07
CA GLY A 8 1.49 -7.68 3.53
C GLY A 8 0.62 -8.70 4.25
N THR A 9 -0.45 -9.27 3.67
CA THR A 9 -1.16 -10.38 4.35
C THR A 9 -0.23 -11.58 4.58
N ALA A 10 0.50 -12.01 3.55
CA ALA A 10 1.44 -13.11 3.67
C ALA A 10 2.56 -12.77 4.66
N VAL A 11 3.06 -11.53 4.63
CA VAL A 11 4.10 -11.08 5.57
C VAL A 11 3.57 -11.07 7.01
N ILE A 12 2.40 -10.50 7.25
CA ILE A 12 1.77 -10.40 8.57
C ILE A 12 1.48 -11.79 9.13
N SER A 13 0.94 -12.70 8.31
CA SER A 13 0.72 -14.09 8.75
C SER A 13 2.03 -14.77 9.13
N GLY A 14 3.09 -14.63 8.33
CA GLY A 14 4.40 -15.17 8.67
C GLY A 14 4.97 -14.58 9.97
N LEU A 15 4.76 -13.28 10.23
CA LEU A 15 5.19 -12.63 11.47
C LEU A 15 4.40 -13.14 12.68
N MET A 16 3.08 -13.30 12.54
CA MET A 16 2.25 -13.88 13.60
C MET A 16 2.74 -15.28 13.98
N THR A 17 3.10 -16.10 12.99
CA THR A 17 3.67 -17.44 13.23
C THR A 17 5.06 -17.37 13.87
N ALA A 18 5.97 -16.54 13.35
CA ALA A 18 7.36 -16.48 13.82
C ALA A 18 7.50 -15.84 15.22
N LEU A 19 6.69 -14.83 15.52
CA LEU A 19 6.75 -14.07 16.77
C LEU A 19 5.82 -14.61 17.85
N ALA A 20 4.73 -15.30 17.47
CA ALA A 20 3.66 -15.73 18.37
C ALA A 20 3.23 -14.61 19.36
N PRO A 21 2.86 -13.41 18.85
CA PRO A 21 2.59 -12.24 19.68
C PRO A 21 1.34 -12.45 20.55
N LEU A 22 1.40 -12.02 21.81
CA LEU A 22 0.28 -12.11 22.75
C LEU A 22 -0.90 -11.20 22.37
N ALA A 23 -0.61 -10.05 21.77
CA ALA A 23 -1.60 -9.08 21.32
C ALA A 23 -1.22 -8.52 19.94
N VAL A 24 -2.16 -8.58 19.00
CA VAL A 24 -1.98 -8.10 17.62
C VAL A 24 -2.98 -7.00 17.33
N VAL A 25 -2.50 -5.90 16.78
CA VAL A 25 -3.33 -4.79 16.30
C VAL A 25 -3.22 -4.71 14.79
N GLY A 26 -4.35 -4.91 14.11
CA GLY A 26 -4.53 -4.65 12.68
C GLY A 26 -5.45 -3.46 12.45
N GLY A 27 -5.74 -3.14 11.19
CA GLY A 27 -6.68 -2.08 10.83
C GLY A 27 -6.06 -0.92 10.08
N PHE A 28 -6.64 0.26 10.24
CA PHE A 28 -6.36 1.46 9.48
C PHE A 28 -6.28 2.69 10.39
N ASP A 29 -5.55 3.72 9.96
CA ASP A 29 -5.82 5.08 10.41
C ASP A 29 -6.40 5.94 9.29
N ARG A 30 -6.62 7.22 9.61
CA ARG A 30 -7.19 8.21 8.70
C ARG A 30 -6.33 8.50 7.46
N SER A 31 -5.06 8.08 7.39
CA SER A 31 -4.18 8.37 6.25
C SER A 31 -4.66 7.76 4.93
N LEU A 32 -5.44 6.68 5.00
CA LEU A 32 -6.00 5.98 3.83
C LEU A 32 -7.40 6.42 3.43
N PHE A 33 -7.97 7.43 4.10
CA PHE A 33 -9.35 7.88 3.87
C PHE A 33 -9.44 9.29 3.27
N GLY A 34 -8.31 9.95 3.03
CA GLY A 34 -8.30 11.25 2.37
C GLY A 34 -9.17 12.29 3.08
N SER A 35 -10.08 12.92 2.36
CA SER A 35 -11.05 13.87 2.93
C SER A 35 -12.33 13.24 3.44
N PHE A 36 -12.51 11.92 3.37
CA PHE A 36 -13.71 11.26 3.88
C PHE A 36 -13.89 11.58 5.36
N GLN A 37 -15.10 12.01 5.75
CA GLN A 37 -15.45 12.35 7.14
C GLN A 37 -16.61 11.51 7.69
N ASP A 38 -17.34 10.82 6.84
CA ASP A 38 -18.57 10.12 7.20
C ASP A 38 -18.31 8.72 7.77
N PHE A 39 -17.45 8.64 8.78
CA PHE A 39 -17.10 7.38 9.44
C PHE A 39 -18.27 6.79 10.24
N ASP A 40 -19.28 7.58 10.54
CA ASP A 40 -20.50 7.12 11.22
C ASP A 40 -21.41 6.31 10.27
N SER A 41 -21.25 6.46 8.95
CA SER A 41 -21.91 5.59 7.96
C SER A 41 -21.37 4.15 7.95
N LEU A 42 -20.20 3.89 8.55
CA LEU A 42 -19.57 2.59 8.56
C LEU A 42 -20.24 1.65 9.56
N GLN A 43 -20.42 0.38 9.21
CA GLN A 43 -20.90 -0.60 10.17
C GLN A 43 -19.86 -0.83 11.29
N GLY A 44 -20.34 -1.19 12.48
CA GLY A 44 -19.51 -1.31 13.68
C GLY A 44 -18.28 -2.23 13.52
N SER A 45 -18.40 -3.30 12.74
CA SER A 45 -17.30 -4.24 12.46
C SER A 45 -16.18 -3.66 11.58
N VAL A 46 -16.49 -2.70 10.71
CA VAL A 46 -15.50 -1.95 9.91
C VAL A 46 -14.99 -0.77 10.72
N ARG A 47 -15.88 -0.02 11.36
CA ARG A 47 -15.55 1.17 12.15
C ARG A 47 -14.56 0.88 13.27
N CYS A 48 -14.68 -0.27 13.94
CA CYS A 48 -13.79 -0.66 15.03
C CYS A 48 -12.35 -0.96 14.59
N GLN A 49 -12.12 -1.13 13.28
CA GLN A 49 -10.78 -1.33 12.70
C GLN A 49 -10.12 0.00 12.29
N ILE A 50 -10.78 1.13 12.50
CA ILE A 50 -10.29 2.46 12.11
C ILE A 50 -9.95 3.25 13.37
N TYR A 51 -8.67 3.57 13.51
CA TYR A 51 -8.10 4.29 14.64
C TYR A 51 -7.95 5.77 14.28
N ASP A 52 -8.55 6.63 15.09
CA ASP A 52 -8.63 8.07 14.79
C ASP A 52 -7.35 8.83 15.16
N SER A 53 -6.60 8.29 16.13
CA SER A 53 -5.38 8.91 16.63
C SER A 53 -4.42 7.87 17.22
N PRO A 54 -3.13 8.22 17.41
CA PRO A 54 -2.16 7.35 18.07
C PRO A 54 -2.63 6.88 19.46
N ALA A 55 -3.34 7.74 20.20
CA ALA A 55 -3.83 7.44 21.53
C ALA A 55 -4.94 6.36 21.57
N SER A 56 -5.60 6.11 20.43
CA SER A 56 -6.63 5.06 20.31
C SER A 56 -6.05 3.67 20.07
N LEU A 57 -4.75 3.56 19.76
CA LEU A 57 -4.10 2.27 19.54
C LEU A 57 -3.84 1.57 20.89
N PRO A 58 -4.11 0.25 21.00
CA PRO A 58 -3.85 -0.52 22.23
C PRO A 58 -2.39 -0.46 22.66
N LYS A 59 -2.13 -0.09 23.93
CA LYS A 59 -0.78 0.13 24.46
C LYS A 59 0.02 -1.16 24.66
N ASP A 60 -0.68 -2.27 24.85
CA ASP A 60 -0.14 -3.61 25.11
C ASP A 60 0.09 -4.44 23.83
N ALA A 61 -0.04 -3.82 22.64
CA ALA A 61 0.21 -4.48 21.37
C ALA A 61 1.66 -5.00 21.27
N ALA A 62 1.80 -6.32 21.09
CA ALA A 62 3.09 -6.96 20.84
C ALA A 62 3.45 -6.95 19.34
N LEU A 63 2.45 -6.86 18.46
CA LEU A 63 2.63 -6.67 17.02
C LEU A 63 1.57 -5.71 16.48
N VAL A 64 2.01 -4.69 15.73
CA VAL A 64 1.12 -3.78 15.02
C VAL A 64 1.33 -3.94 13.52
N ALA A 65 0.30 -4.44 12.85
CA ALA A 65 0.33 -4.96 11.50
C ALA A 65 -0.90 -4.48 10.73
N GLY A 66 -0.91 -3.19 10.36
CA GLY A 66 -1.99 -2.58 9.61
C GLY A 66 -1.55 -1.38 8.78
N HIS A 67 -2.54 -0.74 8.19
CA HIS A 67 -2.43 0.39 7.30
C HIS A 67 -2.43 1.70 8.08
N PHE A 68 -1.31 1.92 8.77
CA PHE A 68 -1.08 3.08 9.61
C PHE A 68 0.01 3.97 9.04
N ALA A 69 -0.15 5.29 9.13
CA ALA A 69 0.88 6.26 8.86
C ALA A 69 2.07 6.08 9.81
N PHE A 70 3.26 6.43 9.33
CA PHE A 70 4.49 6.34 10.12
C PHE A 70 4.42 7.17 11.40
N SER A 71 3.87 8.39 11.34
CA SER A 71 3.75 9.27 12.52
C SER A 71 2.92 8.59 13.61
N ASN A 72 1.80 7.96 13.25
CA ASN A 72 0.91 7.37 14.23
C ASN A 72 1.54 6.17 14.94
N LEU A 73 2.23 5.32 14.19
CA LEU A 73 2.98 4.22 14.77
C LEU A 73 4.13 4.69 15.66
N ARG A 74 4.86 5.72 15.23
CA ARG A 74 5.97 6.28 16.00
C ARG A 74 5.48 6.92 17.30
N ASP A 75 4.39 7.67 17.25
CA ASP A 75 3.88 8.42 18.40
C ASP A 75 3.19 7.48 19.41
N ALA A 76 2.48 6.44 18.94
CA ALA A 76 1.88 5.42 19.81
C ALA A 76 2.92 4.47 20.40
N TYR A 77 3.95 4.11 19.63
CA TYR A 77 4.98 3.14 20.01
C TYR A 77 6.39 3.68 19.74
N PRO A 78 6.88 4.62 20.57
CA PRO A 78 8.17 5.30 20.33
C PRO A 78 9.36 4.35 20.38
N LEU A 79 9.29 3.30 21.21
CA LEU A 79 10.37 2.32 21.42
C LEU A 79 10.23 1.05 20.57
N ALA A 80 9.16 0.92 19.77
CA ALA A 80 8.97 -0.27 18.95
C ALA A 80 9.96 -0.32 17.79
N GLN A 81 10.44 -1.53 17.48
CA GLN A 81 11.11 -1.79 16.20
C GLN A 81 10.10 -1.65 15.06
N ARG A 82 10.53 -1.02 13.98
CA ARG A 82 9.70 -0.68 12.83
C ARG A 82 10.24 -1.39 11.60
N PHE A 83 9.35 -2.09 10.93
CA PHE A 83 9.63 -2.61 9.60
C PHE A 83 8.57 -2.18 8.58
N THR A 84 8.99 -2.09 7.32
CA THR A 84 8.08 -1.94 6.17
C THR A 84 8.68 -2.59 4.94
N VAL A 85 7.83 -2.85 3.94
CA VAL A 85 8.25 -3.46 2.68
C VAL A 85 7.56 -2.70 1.55
N LEU A 86 8.36 -2.29 0.56
CA LEU A 86 7.88 -1.59 -0.62
C LEU A 86 7.65 -2.56 -1.78
N ARG A 87 6.97 -2.08 -2.81
CA ARG A 87 6.70 -2.77 -4.07
C ARG A 87 6.89 -1.77 -5.20
N GLU A 88 7.20 -2.23 -6.40
CA GLU A 88 7.19 -1.35 -7.57
C GLU A 88 5.81 -0.63 -7.66
N PRO A 89 5.80 0.71 -7.70
CA PRO A 89 4.61 1.48 -7.37
C PRO A 89 3.50 1.43 -8.44
N MET A 90 3.84 1.31 -9.74
CA MET A 90 2.79 1.12 -10.76
C MET A 90 2.14 -0.24 -10.62
N SER A 91 2.93 -1.29 -10.36
CA SER A 91 2.45 -2.64 -10.10
C SER A 91 1.58 -2.69 -8.84
N ARG A 92 1.92 -1.90 -7.80
CA ARG A 92 1.09 -1.73 -6.60
C ARG A 92 -0.24 -1.07 -6.94
N LEU A 93 -0.23 0.05 -7.67
CA LEU A 93 -1.43 0.80 -8.05
C LEU A 93 -2.35 -0.03 -8.95
N LEU A 94 -1.80 -0.69 -9.97
CA LEU A 94 -2.57 -1.59 -10.82
C LEU A 94 -3.19 -2.75 -10.03
N SER A 95 -2.41 -3.36 -9.13
CA SER A 95 -2.90 -4.42 -8.25
C SER A 95 -3.99 -3.93 -7.28
N HIS A 96 -3.99 -2.65 -6.92
CA HIS A 96 -5.00 -2.04 -6.07
C HIS A 96 -6.31 -1.82 -6.83
N TRP A 97 -6.24 -1.24 -8.04
CA TRP A 97 -7.39 -1.07 -8.92
C TRP A 97 -8.11 -2.40 -9.19
N LEU A 98 -7.35 -3.43 -9.59
CA LEU A 98 -7.92 -4.78 -9.83
C LEU A 98 -8.48 -5.42 -8.55
N PHE A 99 -7.88 -5.13 -7.40
CA PHE A 99 -8.36 -5.63 -6.12
C PHE A 99 -9.72 -5.04 -5.74
N TRP A 100 -9.87 -3.73 -5.82
CA TRP A 100 -11.15 -3.09 -5.51
C TRP A 100 -12.29 -3.50 -6.44
N ARG A 101 -11.98 -3.81 -7.72
CA ARG A 101 -12.96 -4.34 -8.69
C ARG A 101 -13.53 -5.71 -8.33
N GLN A 102 -12.90 -6.46 -7.42
CA GLN A 102 -13.43 -7.75 -7.00
C GLN A 102 -14.67 -7.61 -6.12
N HIS A 103 -14.86 -6.45 -5.49
CA HIS A 103 -15.90 -6.28 -4.49
C HIS A 103 -17.28 -5.99 -5.11
N ILE A 104 -18.22 -6.86 -4.76
CA ILE A 104 -19.65 -6.68 -5.05
C ILE A 104 -20.30 -5.77 -4.00
N ASP A 105 -21.51 -5.26 -4.29
CA ASP A 105 -22.15 -4.27 -3.42
C ASP A 105 -22.51 -4.82 -2.04
N GLU A 106 -22.80 -6.11 -1.94
CA GLU A 106 -23.05 -6.81 -0.68
C GLU A 106 -21.80 -6.82 0.22
N GLU A 107 -20.60 -7.03 -0.35
CA GLU A 107 -19.33 -6.96 0.38
C GLU A 107 -18.97 -5.54 0.79
N LEU A 108 -19.40 -4.54 0.01
CA LEU A 108 -19.15 -3.13 0.28
C LEU A 108 -20.17 -2.49 1.22
N ALA A 109 -21.34 -3.09 1.43
CA ALA A 109 -22.39 -2.53 2.29
C ALA A 109 -21.90 -2.16 3.71
N PRO A 110 -21.01 -2.94 4.37
CA PRO A 110 -20.46 -2.56 5.67
C PRO A 110 -19.56 -1.31 5.66
N TRP A 111 -19.07 -0.91 4.49
CA TRP A 111 -18.22 0.26 4.29
C TRP A 111 -19.01 1.57 4.11
N GLY A 112 -20.34 1.56 4.27
CA GLY A 112 -21.15 2.77 4.23
C GLY A 112 -20.86 3.64 3.00
N ASN A 113 -20.69 4.94 3.21
CA ASN A 113 -20.41 5.89 2.12
C ASN A 113 -18.95 5.83 1.61
N TRP A 114 -18.05 5.13 2.32
CA TRP A 114 -16.72 4.83 1.77
C TRP A 114 -16.79 3.86 0.59
N ALA A 115 -17.84 3.03 0.50
CA ALA A 115 -18.08 2.15 -0.62
C ALA A 115 -18.07 2.88 -1.97
N ASP A 116 -18.51 4.14 -2.03
CA ASP A 116 -18.54 4.93 -3.27
C ASP A 116 -17.15 5.25 -3.81
N HIS A 117 -16.15 5.35 -2.93
CA HIS A 117 -14.75 5.51 -3.33
C HIS A 117 -14.22 4.20 -3.92
N VAL A 118 -14.56 3.07 -3.30
CA VAL A 118 -14.16 1.74 -3.79
C VAL A 118 -14.80 1.42 -5.15
N ARG A 119 -16.08 1.79 -5.33
CA ARG A 119 -16.83 1.64 -6.59
C ARG A 119 -16.21 2.39 -7.77
N GLN A 120 -15.43 3.45 -7.54
CA GLN A 120 -14.72 4.13 -8.63
C GLN A 120 -13.78 3.19 -9.38
N SER A 121 -13.27 2.13 -8.76
CA SER A 121 -12.45 1.12 -9.43
C SER A 121 -13.18 0.37 -10.56
N ARG A 122 -14.52 0.40 -10.59
CA ARG A 122 -15.34 -0.20 -11.67
C ARG A 122 -15.24 0.59 -12.98
N LYS A 123 -14.80 1.85 -12.94
CA LYS A 123 -14.54 2.70 -14.10
C LYS A 123 -13.24 2.29 -14.82
N PRO A 124 -12.99 2.78 -16.05
CA PRO A 124 -11.70 2.64 -16.72
C PRO A 124 -10.51 3.04 -15.83
N LEU A 125 -9.35 2.44 -16.08
CA LEU A 125 -8.14 2.69 -15.27
C LEU A 125 -7.73 4.16 -15.26
N THR A 126 -7.90 4.87 -16.38
CA THR A 126 -7.62 6.30 -16.51
C THR A 126 -8.51 7.13 -15.57
N ASP A 127 -9.80 6.85 -15.52
CA ASP A 127 -10.74 7.55 -14.63
C ASP A 127 -10.38 7.29 -13.15
N PHE A 128 -10.06 6.04 -12.81
CA PHE A 128 -9.68 5.68 -11.44
C PHE A 128 -8.37 6.34 -11.00
N ALA A 129 -7.34 6.31 -11.84
CA ALA A 129 -6.04 6.90 -11.53
C ALA A 129 -6.08 8.44 -11.58
N GLY A 130 -7.00 9.01 -12.37
CA GLY A 130 -7.19 10.45 -12.56
C GLY A 130 -8.10 11.13 -11.53
N ASP A 131 -8.85 10.38 -10.71
CA ASP A 131 -9.77 10.94 -9.72
C ASP A 131 -9.04 11.50 -8.47
N PRO A 132 -9.07 12.83 -8.23
CA PRO A 132 -8.43 13.43 -7.05
C PRO A 132 -9.02 12.97 -5.71
N LEU A 133 -10.29 12.55 -5.68
CA LEU A 133 -10.92 12.03 -4.46
C LEU A 133 -10.25 10.73 -3.99
N LEU A 134 -9.63 10.00 -4.92
CA LEU A 134 -8.91 8.75 -4.64
C LEU A 134 -7.41 8.98 -4.41
N ALA A 135 -6.92 10.23 -4.40
CA ALA A 135 -5.50 10.53 -4.27
C ALA A 135 -4.87 9.90 -3.02
N CYS A 136 -5.62 9.76 -1.92
CA CYS A 136 -5.17 9.07 -0.71
C CYS A 136 -4.84 7.58 -0.89
N GLN A 137 -5.24 6.97 -2.00
CA GLN A 137 -5.05 5.55 -2.34
C GLN A 137 -4.23 5.37 -3.63
N THR A 138 -4.29 6.34 -4.54
CA THR A 138 -3.66 6.26 -5.87
C THR A 138 -2.33 6.99 -5.96
N ASP A 139 -2.24 8.21 -5.42
CA ASP A 139 -1.15 9.15 -5.65
C ASP A 139 -0.04 9.02 -4.60
N ASN A 140 1.08 8.39 -4.95
CA ASN A 140 2.29 8.31 -4.13
C ASN A 140 2.00 7.79 -2.71
N LEU A 141 1.23 6.69 -2.64
CA LEU A 141 0.71 6.12 -1.40
C LEU A 141 1.80 5.83 -0.36
N MET A 142 2.95 5.32 -0.76
CA MET A 142 4.04 5.00 0.17
C MET A 142 4.53 6.28 0.85
N LEU A 143 4.77 7.32 0.04
CA LEU A 143 5.14 8.64 0.53
C LEU A 143 4.05 9.26 1.41
N ARG A 144 2.76 9.13 1.03
CA ARG A 144 1.64 9.61 1.85
C ARG A 144 1.64 8.96 3.23
N MET A 145 1.72 7.64 3.31
CA MET A 145 1.75 6.93 4.59
C MET A 145 3.00 7.27 5.40
N LEU A 146 4.14 7.48 4.76
CA LEU A 146 5.35 7.91 5.44
C LEU A 146 5.22 9.33 5.99
N LEU A 147 4.58 10.25 5.28
CA LEU A 147 4.58 11.67 5.61
C LEU A 147 3.36 12.16 6.39
N TRP A 148 2.23 11.47 6.31
CA TRP A 148 0.97 11.89 6.92
C TRP A 148 1.11 12.16 8.42
N PRO A 149 0.43 13.20 8.97
CA PRO A 149 -0.15 14.32 8.23
C PRO A 149 0.97 15.29 7.77
N HIS A 150 0.86 15.82 6.55
CA HIS A 150 1.83 16.80 6.04
C HIS A 150 1.16 17.87 5.18
N ARG A 151 1.47 19.15 5.41
CA ARG A 151 0.80 20.29 4.74
C ARG A 151 0.89 20.29 3.21
N LEU A 152 1.98 19.75 2.67
CA LEU A 152 2.21 19.65 1.21
C LEU A 152 1.69 18.32 0.62
N VAL A 153 1.04 17.48 1.45
CA VAL A 153 0.44 16.21 1.04
C VAL A 153 -1.06 16.31 1.32
N PRO A 154 -1.82 16.97 0.42
CA PRO A 154 -3.24 17.23 0.63
C PRO A 154 -4.06 15.94 0.62
N ALA A 155 -5.11 15.86 1.43
CA ALA A 155 -5.85 14.62 1.64
C ALA A 155 -6.67 14.14 0.43
N ALA A 156 -7.16 15.06 -0.41
CA ALA A 156 -8.07 14.80 -1.54
C ALA A 156 -7.63 15.47 -2.85
N GLN A 157 -6.31 15.66 -2.99
CA GLN A 157 -5.70 16.22 -4.19
C GLN A 157 -4.39 15.51 -4.44
N PHE A 158 -3.94 15.59 -5.68
CA PHE A 158 -2.63 15.11 -6.07
C PHE A 158 -1.53 16.01 -5.51
N ILE A 159 -0.39 15.40 -5.18
CA ILE A 159 0.80 16.14 -4.73
C ILE A 159 1.32 16.98 -5.90
N ASP A 160 1.52 18.27 -5.66
CA ASP A 160 2.10 19.20 -6.62
C ASP A 160 3.58 18.85 -6.91
N PRO A 161 3.97 18.65 -8.19
CA PRO A 161 5.34 18.36 -8.58
C PRO A 161 6.39 19.35 -8.07
N VAL A 162 6.02 20.61 -7.80
CA VAL A 162 6.95 21.63 -7.28
C VAL A 162 7.54 21.25 -5.91
N HIS A 163 6.90 20.34 -5.18
CA HIS A 163 7.32 19.90 -3.85
C HIS A 163 8.05 18.54 -3.83
N ASP A 164 8.28 17.92 -5.00
CA ASP A 164 8.76 16.55 -5.11
C ASP A 164 10.10 16.33 -4.39
N GLU A 165 11.10 17.18 -4.62
CA GLU A 165 12.42 17.05 -4.00
C GLU A 165 12.36 17.11 -2.47
N GLN A 166 11.57 18.04 -1.94
CA GLN A 166 11.41 18.22 -0.50
C GLN A 166 10.73 16.99 0.11
N LEU A 167 9.63 16.53 -0.50
CA LEU A 167 8.82 15.43 0.02
C LEU A 167 9.57 14.11 -0.05
N VAL A 168 10.25 13.83 -1.17
CA VAL A 168 11.09 12.63 -1.31
C VAL A 168 12.15 12.65 -0.23
N ARG A 169 12.93 13.72 -0.08
CA ARG A 169 13.98 13.79 0.94
C ARG A 169 13.46 13.47 2.35
N GLN A 170 12.31 14.02 2.73
CA GLN A 170 11.71 13.77 4.04
C GLN A 170 11.19 12.33 4.19
N ALA A 171 10.52 11.79 3.17
CA ALA A 171 9.97 10.43 3.21
C ALA A 171 11.09 9.40 3.28
N MET A 172 12.15 9.64 2.50
CA MET A 172 13.34 8.81 2.47
C MET A 172 14.04 8.89 3.85
N ALA A 173 14.18 10.09 4.45
CA ALA A 173 14.66 10.26 5.84
C ALA A 173 13.92 9.37 6.86
N ARG A 174 12.58 9.27 6.74
CA ARG A 174 11.79 8.39 7.59
C ARG A 174 12.06 6.91 7.30
N LEU A 175 12.17 6.51 6.04
CA LEU A 175 12.49 5.13 5.65
C LEU A 175 13.85 4.67 6.19
N TRP A 176 14.88 5.51 6.19
CA TRP A 176 16.18 5.12 6.78
C TRP A 176 16.14 4.96 8.31
N GLY A 177 15.11 5.49 8.97
CA GLY A 177 14.88 5.30 10.41
C GLY A 177 14.12 4.02 10.77
N PHE A 178 13.72 3.20 9.79
CA PHE A 178 13.17 1.87 10.06
C PHE A 178 14.28 0.87 10.36
N ASP A 179 14.03 -0.03 11.31
CA ASP A 179 14.92 -1.13 11.67
C ASP A 179 15.05 -2.16 10.54
N PHE A 180 14.00 -2.31 9.72
CA PHE A 180 14.01 -3.13 8.52
C PHE A 180 13.20 -2.52 7.38
N VAL A 181 13.83 -2.38 6.21
CA VAL A 181 13.18 -1.99 4.96
C VAL A 181 13.73 -2.82 3.83
N ASP A 182 12.84 -3.32 2.98
CA ASP A 182 13.20 -4.01 1.74
C ASP A 182 12.12 -3.79 0.67
N ILE A 183 12.32 -4.38 -0.50
CA ILE A 183 11.33 -4.44 -1.58
C ILE A 183 10.90 -5.89 -1.82
N ILE A 184 9.64 -6.12 -2.20
CA ILE A 184 9.17 -7.50 -2.48
C ILE A 184 9.84 -8.11 -3.72
N GLU A 185 10.39 -7.28 -4.60
CA GLU A 185 11.09 -7.73 -5.81
C GLU A 185 12.51 -8.26 -5.52
N ASN A 186 13.02 -8.06 -4.31
CA ASN A 186 14.31 -8.60 -3.89
C ASN A 186 14.16 -10.11 -3.67
N GLY A 187 14.79 -10.93 -4.52
CA GLY A 187 14.75 -12.39 -4.39
C GLY A 187 15.30 -12.92 -3.05
N ALA A 188 16.11 -12.13 -2.34
CA ALA A 188 16.62 -12.45 -1.01
C ALA A 188 15.78 -11.85 0.14
N PHE A 189 14.67 -11.17 -0.15
CA PHE A 189 13.82 -10.48 0.84
C PHE A 189 13.46 -11.38 2.03
N LEU A 190 12.96 -12.59 1.78
CA LEU A 190 12.52 -13.50 2.85
C LEU A 190 13.68 -13.91 3.75
N HIS A 191 14.82 -14.29 3.16
CA HIS A 191 16.01 -14.65 3.91
C HIS A 191 16.52 -13.47 4.76
N ARG A 192 16.53 -12.26 4.20
CA ARG A 192 16.92 -11.05 4.94
C ARG A 192 15.98 -10.76 6.10
N LEU A 193 14.68 -10.96 5.91
CA LEU A 193 13.67 -10.81 6.97
C LEU A 193 13.89 -11.85 8.07
N GLU A 194 14.15 -13.12 7.74
CA GLU A 194 14.52 -14.18 8.71
C GLU A 194 15.75 -13.81 9.52
N CYS A 195 16.82 -13.36 8.84
CA CYS A 195 18.05 -12.94 9.50
C CYS A 195 17.82 -11.77 10.46
N TRP A 196 17.01 -10.78 10.06
CA TRP A 196 16.68 -9.64 10.91
C TRP A 196 15.82 -10.04 12.12
N LEU A 197 14.82 -10.91 11.92
CA LEU A 197 13.99 -11.44 13.00
C LEU A 197 14.77 -12.36 13.94
N GLY A 198 15.87 -12.96 13.48
CA GLY A 198 16.61 -14.00 14.19
C GLY A 198 15.80 -15.29 14.37
N ARG A 199 14.80 -15.52 13.52
CA ARG A 199 13.83 -16.63 13.62
C ARG A 199 13.42 -17.14 12.24
N PRO A 200 13.07 -18.44 12.10
CA PRO A 200 12.49 -18.96 10.86
C PRO A 200 11.20 -18.23 10.49
N PHE A 201 10.98 -18.02 9.19
CA PHE A 201 9.83 -17.29 8.67
C PHE A 201 9.20 -18.01 7.47
N ALA A 202 7.97 -18.47 7.63
CA ALA A 202 7.22 -19.09 6.55
C ALA A 202 6.44 -18.03 5.76
N HIS A 203 6.80 -17.83 4.49
CA HIS A 203 6.02 -16.99 3.57
C HIS A 203 4.98 -17.83 2.81
N ASN A 204 3.80 -17.98 3.41
CA ASN A 204 2.70 -18.66 2.75
C ASN A 204 2.01 -17.71 1.77
N ARG A 205 1.75 -18.18 0.54
CA ARG A 205 0.90 -17.44 -0.39
C ARG A 205 -0.53 -17.43 0.17
N LEU A 206 -0.95 -16.25 0.61
CA LEU A 206 -2.26 -15.99 1.18
C LEU A 206 -2.90 -14.81 0.45
N ASN A 207 -4.23 -14.77 0.43
CA ASN A 207 -5.02 -13.73 -0.24
C ASN A 207 -4.68 -13.58 -1.73
N GLU A 208 -4.72 -14.70 -2.45
CA GLU A 208 -4.72 -14.66 -3.91
C GLU A 208 -5.91 -13.83 -4.40
N THR A 209 -5.64 -13.01 -5.39
CA THR A 209 -6.59 -12.07 -5.98
C THR A 209 -7.76 -12.88 -6.55
N ARG A 210 -8.98 -12.65 -6.03
CA ARG A 210 -10.17 -13.38 -6.48
C ARG A 210 -10.49 -12.99 -7.92
N ALA A 211 -11.27 -13.82 -8.60
CA ALA A 211 -11.79 -13.47 -9.92
C ALA A 211 -12.67 -12.22 -9.81
N ILE A 212 -12.48 -11.27 -10.74
CA ILE A 212 -13.33 -10.08 -10.84
C ILE A 212 -14.73 -10.53 -11.30
N PRO A 213 -15.83 -10.02 -10.72
CA PRO A 213 -17.19 -10.30 -11.20
C PRO A 213 -17.33 -10.00 -12.70
N GLN A 214 -18.04 -10.86 -13.44
CA GLN A 214 -18.07 -10.81 -14.91
C GLN A 214 -18.45 -9.43 -15.46
N GLN A 215 -19.42 -8.75 -14.81
CA GLN A 215 -19.88 -7.43 -15.19
C GLN A 215 -18.84 -6.31 -15.01
N PHE A 216 -17.77 -6.56 -14.24
CA PHE A 216 -16.67 -5.61 -14.00
C PHE A 216 -15.37 -6.07 -14.67
N ARG A 217 -15.38 -7.13 -15.48
CA ARG A 217 -14.18 -7.57 -16.20
C ARG A 217 -13.90 -6.68 -17.40
N THR A 218 -12.63 -6.34 -17.60
CA THR A 218 -12.14 -5.68 -18.79
C THR A 218 -10.81 -6.31 -19.20
N LEU A 219 -10.57 -6.43 -20.50
CA LEU A 219 -9.30 -6.97 -20.99
C LEU A 219 -8.19 -5.98 -20.63
N LEU A 220 -7.24 -6.41 -19.81
CA LEU A 220 -6.23 -5.51 -19.23
C LEU A 220 -5.43 -4.74 -20.30
N HIS A 221 -5.14 -5.35 -21.46
CA HIS A 221 -4.44 -4.67 -22.55
C HIS A 221 -5.22 -3.51 -23.17
N ARG A 222 -6.56 -3.46 -23.01
CA ARG A 222 -7.39 -2.32 -23.46
C ARG A 222 -7.37 -1.15 -22.48
N GLU A 223 -7.03 -1.43 -21.23
CA GLU A 223 -6.99 -0.45 -20.13
C GLU A 223 -5.59 0.16 -19.98
N LEU A 224 -4.55 -0.56 -20.40
CA LEU A 224 -3.15 -0.10 -20.42
C LEU A 224 -2.84 0.69 -21.69
N THR A 225 -3.59 1.77 -21.93
CA THR A 225 -3.34 2.75 -22.99
C THR A 225 -2.11 3.63 -22.65
N PRO A 226 -1.54 4.38 -23.62
CA PRO A 226 -0.48 5.35 -23.33
C PRO A 226 -0.86 6.35 -22.23
N GLU A 227 -2.08 6.89 -22.29
CA GLU A 227 -2.61 7.79 -21.26
C GLU A 227 -2.67 7.13 -19.87
N ALA A 228 -3.09 5.86 -19.80
CA ALA A 228 -3.09 5.12 -18.54
C ALA A 228 -1.67 4.96 -17.98
N TYR A 229 -0.67 4.70 -18.82
CA TYR A 229 0.73 4.66 -18.38
C TYR A 229 1.22 6.01 -17.86
N ASP A 230 0.90 7.11 -18.55
CA ASP A 230 1.26 8.46 -18.10
C ASP A 230 0.62 8.79 -16.74
N LEU A 231 -0.64 8.42 -16.54
CA LEU A 231 -1.32 8.59 -15.25
C LEU A 231 -0.69 7.70 -14.16
N LEU A 232 -0.45 6.42 -14.45
CA LEU A 232 0.19 5.50 -13.50
C LEU A 232 1.57 6.01 -13.07
N ASP A 233 2.38 6.51 -14.01
CA ASP A 233 3.69 7.09 -13.71
C ASP A 233 3.56 8.38 -12.89
N ALA A 234 2.69 9.31 -13.29
CA ALA A 234 2.45 10.55 -12.57
C ALA A 234 1.97 10.31 -11.12
N ARG A 235 1.07 9.33 -10.91
CA ARG A 235 0.59 8.89 -9.59
C ARG A 235 1.62 8.11 -8.79
N SER A 236 2.72 7.66 -9.39
CA SER A 236 3.72 6.79 -8.76
C SER A 236 5.12 7.41 -8.68
N ARG A 237 5.34 8.60 -9.25
CA ARG A 237 6.66 9.19 -9.48
C ARG A 237 7.53 9.34 -8.22
N LEU A 238 6.95 9.69 -7.08
CA LEU A 238 7.67 9.85 -5.82
C LEU A 238 7.89 8.51 -5.14
N ASP A 239 6.88 7.64 -5.12
CA ASP A 239 7.02 6.28 -4.64
C ASP A 239 8.09 5.51 -5.44
N PHE A 240 8.23 5.80 -6.74
CA PHE A 240 9.28 5.22 -7.58
C PHE A 240 10.67 5.65 -7.10
N ARG A 241 10.86 6.91 -6.74
CA ARG A 241 12.13 7.40 -6.18
C ARG A 241 12.44 6.73 -4.83
N LEU A 242 11.43 6.52 -3.98
CA LEU A 242 11.60 5.81 -2.72
C LEU A 242 11.97 4.33 -2.94
N TRP A 243 11.19 3.64 -3.79
CA TRP A 243 11.43 2.25 -4.15
C TRP A 243 12.81 2.06 -4.78
N ALA A 244 13.19 2.91 -5.74
CA ALA A 244 14.48 2.85 -6.42
C ALA A 244 15.65 3.08 -5.44
N GLY A 245 15.48 4.00 -4.48
CA GLY A 245 16.48 4.24 -3.43
C GLY A 245 16.70 3.02 -2.52
N ILE A 246 15.63 2.32 -2.13
CA ILE A 246 15.75 1.07 -1.37
C ILE A 246 16.30 -0.05 -2.25
N ALA A 247 15.84 -0.17 -3.49
CA ALA A 247 16.28 -1.18 -4.44
C ALA A 247 17.78 -1.09 -4.72
N ALA A 248 18.30 0.11 -4.98
CA ALA A 248 19.74 0.33 -5.18
C ALA A 248 20.57 -0.05 -3.95
N ARG A 249 20.01 0.09 -2.74
CA ARG A 249 20.68 -0.32 -1.50
C ARG A 249 20.69 -1.84 -1.31
N CYS A 250 19.58 -2.52 -1.56
CA CYS A 250 19.49 -3.97 -1.34
C CYS A 250 19.99 -4.81 -2.52
N LEU A 251 20.12 -4.21 -3.70
CA LEU A 251 20.53 -4.84 -4.95
C LEU A 251 21.56 -3.97 -5.71
N PRO A 252 22.77 -3.73 -5.16
CA PRO A 252 23.73 -2.76 -5.71
C PRO A 252 24.19 -3.08 -7.14
N ASP A 253 24.21 -4.37 -7.52
CA ASP A 253 24.66 -4.82 -8.84
C ASP A 253 23.51 -4.96 -9.86
N ARG A 254 22.29 -4.53 -9.51
CA ARG A 254 21.13 -4.62 -10.41
C ARG A 254 20.86 -3.28 -11.08
N ASP A 255 20.62 -3.33 -12.38
CA ASP A 255 20.00 -2.23 -13.10
C ASP A 255 18.54 -2.06 -12.64
N ILE A 256 18.28 -0.98 -11.90
CA ILE A 256 16.98 -0.67 -11.30
C ILE A 256 15.91 -0.40 -12.38
N SER A 257 16.30 0.18 -13.52
CA SER A 257 15.37 0.42 -14.63
C SER A 257 14.93 -0.90 -15.26
N ARG A 258 15.89 -1.83 -15.45
CA ARG A 258 15.59 -3.18 -15.94
C ARG A 258 14.73 -3.96 -14.94
N LEU A 259 15.02 -3.86 -13.64
CA LEU A 259 14.20 -4.48 -12.58
C LEU A 259 12.77 -3.95 -12.63
N ARG A 260 12.58 -2.63 -12.72
CA ARG A 260 11.27 -2.00 -12.84
C ARG A 260 10.49 -2.54 -14.05
N ALA A 261 11.11 -2.54 -15.23
CA ALA A 261 10.49 -3.00 -16.47
C ALA A 261 10.07 -4.49 -16.39
N GLN A 262 10.95 -5.35 -15.86
CA GLN A 262 10.65 -6.76 -15.66
C GLN A 262 9.48 -6.96 -14.69
N THR A 263 9.49 -6.25 -13.56
CA THR A 263 8.42 -6.31 -12.56
C THR A 263 7.07 -5.90 -13.13
N ILE A 264 7.02 -4.80 -13.88
CA ILE A 264 5.77 -4.34 -14.53
C ILE A 264 5.28 -5.43 -15.50
N LEU A 265 6.14 -5.91 -16.40
CA LEU A 265 5.78 -6.92 -17.40
C LEU A 265 5.24 -8.20 -16.75
N THR A 266 5.93 -8.71 -15.73
CA THR A 266 5.49 -9.92 -15.01
C THR A 266 4.15 -9.69 -14.30
N ASN A 267 3.94 -8.53 -13.66
CA ASN A 267 2.69 -8.24 -12.98
C ASN A 267 1.53 -8.08 -13.97
N VAL A 268 1.73 -7.37 -15.08
CA VAL A 268 0.72 -7.23 -16.14
C VAL A 268 0.36 -8.61 -16.70
N ALA A 269 1.34 -9.44 -17.04
CA ALA A 269 1.08 -10.79 -17.56
C ALA A 269 0.27 -11.64 -16.56
N ARG A 270 0.62 -11.61 -15.27
CA ARG A 270 -0.12 -12.32 -14.22
C ARG A 270 -1.56 -11.80 -14.08
N HIS A 271 -1.75 -10.49 -14.14
CA HIS A 271 -3.06 -9.87 -13.96
C HIS A 271 -3.97 -10.02 -15.18
N SER A 272 -3.41 -10.12 -16.39
CA SER A 272 -4.19 -10.41 -17.62
C SER A 272 -4.98 -11.71 -17.51
N VAL A 273 -4.49 -12.71 -16.78
CA VAL A 273 -5.23 -13.97 -16.54
C VAL A 273 -6.45 -13.77 -15.64
N LEU A 274 -6.40 -12.80 -14.72
CA LEU A 274 -7.45 -12.53 -13.74
C LEU A 274 -8.52 -11.56 -14.26
N ALA A 275 -8.16 -10.76 -15.26
CA ALA A 275 -9.01 -9.74 -15.87
C ALA A 275 -9.90 -10.29 -17.01
N CYS A 276 -9.58 -11.47 -17.52
CA CYS A 276 -10.38 -12.23 -18.48
C CYS A 276 -11.55 -12.97 -17.81
#